data_AF-A0A518DFI4-F1
#
_entry.id   AF-A0A518DFI4-F1
#
_cell.length_a   1.000
_cell.length_b   1.000
_cell.length_c   1.000
_cell.angle_alpha   90.00
_cell.angle_beta   90.00
_cell.angle_gamma   90.00
#
_symmetry.space_group_name_H-M   'P 1'
#
loop_
_entity.id
_entity.type
_entity.pdbx_description
1 polymer ?
#
loop_
_entity_poly.entity_id
_entity_poly.type
_entity_poly.pdbx_seq_one_letter_code
_entity_poly.pdbx_strand_id
1 'polypeptide(L)'
;MIPIRILTLIVLGLGASAAVAQHTDILVQQLGGRLTVGISDLDAGTAQATRVFTRPFPASYAENNPGFNALSSASPILPPGTSALPGSTNLDWDFLSMRGVCATSNLLYWDGDGATLDDVSFGAAPGADYRLYLYGKNNQFAAVDGTPTMVPGHTIETTGANGFMHEHRFFYLDDDTDVNNGSAPAEGYYLISMQLRMEGLEASDPFYVIWSTPGASVVKLEQLARPWVNARVDLFHSTTLPGDYNADGSVDAADYTVWRDTLGSTADLAADGDFNLVVDQGDYDCWRTHYGPPPTAAIGVSAPVPEPGAALLAALASCIALAPTAAGLRSARRGRFFWGAR
;
A
#
# COMPACT_ATOMS: atom_id res chain seq x y z
N MET A 1 3.86 49.27 46.85
CA MET A 1 2.85 48.73 45.93
C MET A 1 2.95 49.58 44.67
N ILE A 2 3.38 49.14 43.49
CA ILE A 2 3.20 47.90 42.71
C ILE A 2 4.46 47.71 41.84
N PRO A 3 5.01 46.49 41.61
CA PRO A 3 6.17 46.31 40.73
C PRO A 3 5.74 46.20 39.25
N ILE A 4 6.46 46.89 38.37
CA ILE A 4 6.33 46.78 36.91
C ILE A 4 7.06 45.50 36.48
N ARG A 5 6.33 44.51 35.98
CA ARG A 5 6.90 43.32 35.33
C ARG A 5 7.15 43.62 33.86
N ILE A 6 8.42 43.66 33.47
CA ILE A 6 8.85 43.68 32.08
C ILE A 6 8.57 42.27 31.51
N LEU A 7 7.60 42.17 30.60
CA LEU A 7 7.33 40.97 29.83
C LEU A 7 8.43 40.87 28.76
N THR A 8 9.38 39.97 28.94
CA THR A 8 10.34 39.61 27.90
C THR A 8 9.60 38.80 26.85
N LEU A 9 9.24 39.45 25.74
CA LEU A 9 8.70 38.80 24.55
C LEU A 9 9.84 37.99 23.91
N ILE A 10 9.90 36.68 24.19
CA ILE A 10 10.75 35.76 23.45
C ILE A 10 10.11 35.60 22.07
N VAL A 11 10.58 36.40 21.11
CA VAL A 11 10.33 36.15 19.69
C VAL A 11 11.16 34.91 19.34
N LEU A 12 10.53 33.73 19.37
CA LEU A 12 11.06 32.57 18.67
C LEU A 12 11.10 32.95 17.18
N GLY A 13 12.32 33.17 16.68
CA GLY A 13 12.54 33.27 15.25
C GLY A 13 12.17 31.94 14.60
N LEU A 14 10.96 31.87 14.06
CA LEU A 14 10.62 30.92 13.02
C LEU A 14 11.51 31.27 11.83
N GLY A 15 12.67 30.61 11.76
CA GLY A 15 13.46 30.56 10.54
C GLY A 15 12.62 29.86 9.50
N ALA A 16 11.93 30.63 8.67
CA ALA A 16 11.43 30.17 7.39
C ALA A 16 12.65 29.78 6.55
N SER A 17 13.08 28.52 6.63
CA SER A 17 13.94 27.96 5.61
C SER A 17 13.10 27.89 4.34
N ALA A 18 13.48 28.69 3.35
CA ALA A 18 12.93 28.62 2.01
C ALA A 18 12.88 27.14 1.58
N ALA A 19 11.69 26.68 1.19
CA ALA A 19 11.48 25.38 0.60
C ALA A 19 12.25 25.30 -0.72
N VAL A 20 13.52 24.92 -0.64
CA VAL A 20 14.20 24.25 -1.73
C VAL A 20 13.63 22.85 -1.72
N ALA A 21 12.86 22.48 -2.75
CA ALA A 21 12.53 21.09 -3.01
C ALA A 21 13.85 20.37 -3.32
N GLN A 22 14.57 19.97 -2.28
CA GLN A 22 15.83 19.26 -2.39
C GLN A 22 15.53 17.85 -2.87
N HIS A 23 16.15 17.48 -3.99
CA HIS A 23 16.07 16.14 -4.55
C HIS A 23 16.79 15.20 -3.58
N THR A 24 16.01 14.40 -2.84
CA THR A 24 16.62 13.43 -1.92
C THR A 24 16.00 12.06 -2.08
N ASP A 25 16.90 11.08 -2.20
CA ASP A 25 16.58 9.66 -2.28
C ASP A 25 16.29 9.10 -0.89
N ILE A 26 15.56 8.00 -0.86
CA ILE A 26 15.35 7.19 0.34
C ILE A 26 16.69 6.53 0.66
N LEU A 27 17.33 7.01 1.72
CA LEU A 27 18.53 6.38 2.27
C LEU A 27 18.12 5.10 3.00
N VAL A 28 18.70 3.97 2.61
CA VAL A 28 18.50 2.66 3.21
C VAL A 28 19.81 2.23 3.87
N GLN A 29 19.75 1.93 5.16
CA GLN A 29 20.88 1.44 5.96
C GLN A 29 20.41 0.31 6.88
N GLN A 30 21.33 -0.36 7.58
CA GLN A 30 20.97 -1.23 8.69
C GLN A 30 21.38 -0.64 10.03
N LEU A 31 20.54 -0.83 11.05
CA LEU A 31 20.80 -0.47 12.44
C LEU A 31 20.42 -1.65 13.32
N GLY A 32 21.40 -2.25 14.00
CA GLY A 32 21.16 -3.37 14.92
C GLY A 32 20.53 -4.62 14.26
N GLY A 33 20.81 -4.86 12.97
CA GLY A 33 20.26 -6.00 12.22
C GLY A 33 18.89 -5.76 11.58
N ARG A 34 18.37 -4.53 11.64
CA ARG A 34 17.11 -4.11 11.01
C ARG A 34 17.37 -3.09 9.90
N LEU A 35 16.61 -3.17 8.82
CA LEU A 35 16.59 -2.14 7.78
C LEU A 35 15.98 -0.83 8.30
N THR A 36 16.60 0.30 7.99
CA THR A 36 16.11 1.63 8.35
C THR A 36 16.10 2.53 7.13
N VAL A 37 15.10 3.41 7.06
CA VAL A 37 14.99 4.42 6.01
C VAL A 37 15.25 5.83 6.54
N GLY A 38 15.67 6.72 5.65
CA GLY A 38 15.87 8.13 5.94
C GLY A 38 16.11 8.94 4.68
N ILE A 39 16.64 10.14 4.85
CA ILE A 39 17.04 11.06 3.78
C ILE A 39 18.57 11.17 3.82
N SER A 40 19.22 11.09 2.65
CA SER A 40 20.65 11.41 2.50
C SER A 40 20.83 12.69 1.68
N ASP A 41 21.17 13.80 2.32
CA ASP A 41 21.68 14.95 1.60
C ASP A 41 23.15 14.69 1.27
N LEU A 42 23.42 14.25 0.04
CA LEU A 42 24.77 13.96 -0.43
C LEU A 42 25.61 15.22 -0.63
N ASP A 43 24.96 16.37 -0.87
CA ASP A 43 25.64 17.66 -1.06
C ASP A 43 26.05 18.28 0.28
N ALA A 44 25.21 18.15 1.31
CA ALA A 44 25.56 18.57 2.68
C ALA A 44 26.25 17.47 3.50
N GLY A 45 26.32 16.24 2.98
CA GLY A 45 26.88 15.08 3.68
C GLY A 45 26.14 14.72 4.96
N THR A 46 24.82 14.94 5.02
CA THR A 46 23.99 14.67 6.20
C THR A 46 22.97 13.58 5.93
N ALA A 47 22.72 12.75 6.93
CA ALA A 47 21.68 11.73 6.90
C ALA A 47 20.71 11.95 8.05
N GLN A 48 19.41 12.00 7.75
CA GLN A 48 18.35 12.21 8.74
C GLN A 48 17.34 11.07 8.68
N ALA A 49 17.02 10.49 9.83
CA ALA A 49 15.93 9.51 9.93
C ALA A 49 14.58 10.19 9.64
N THR A 50 13.83 9.63 8.70
CA THR A 50 12.44 9.99 8.41
C THR A 50 11.72 8.75 7.91
N ARG A 51 10.41 8.70 8.12
CA ARG A 51 9.54 7.65 7.58
C ARG A 51 8.50 8.19 6.59
N VAL A 52 8.48 9.50 6.35
CA VAL A 52 7.50 10.13 5.45
C VAL A 52 8.23 10.91 4.37
N PHE A 53 7.96 10.52 3.13
CA PHE A 53 8.51 11.12 1.92
C PHE A 53 7.37 11.74 1.10
N THR A 54 7.68 12.80 0.36
CA THR A 54 6.72 13.53 -0.45
C THR A 54 7.28 13.76 -1.84
N ARG A 55 6.46 13.58 -2.88
CA ARG A 55 6.81 14.00 -4.24
C ARG A 55 5.57 14.40 -5.05
N PRO A 56 5.65 15.47 -5.85
CA PRO A 56 4.65 15.73 -6.87
C PRO A 56 4.87 14.80 -8.07
N PHE A 57 3.79 14.27 -8.63
CA PHE A 57 3.82 13.66 -9.95
C PHE A 57 3.97 14.72 -11.03
N PRO A 58 4.72 14.44 -12.12
CA PRO A 58 4.64 15.22 -13.35
C PRO A 58 3.34 14.91 -14.10
N ALA A 59 3.07 15.64 -15.19
CA ALA A 59 1.85 15.46 -16.00
C ALA A 59 1.67 14.06 -16.61
N SER A 60 2.72 13.23 -16.63
CA SER A 60 2.65 11.82 -17.04
C SER A 60 2.18 10.87 -15.94
N TYR A 61 2.00 11.36 -14.70
CA TYR A 61 1.71 10.56 -13.51
C TYR A 61 2.74 9.46 -13.22
N ALA A 62 3.90 9.53 -13.86
CA ALA A 62 5.01 8.60 -13.72
C ALA A 62 6.24 9.36 -13.22
N GLU A 63 6.77 8.97 -12.06
CA GLU A 63 7.87 9.65 -11.39
C GLU A 63 8.84 8.60 -10.80
N ASN A 64 10.14 8.80 -10.99
CA ASN A 64 11.16 7.86 -10.50
C ASN A 64 11.98 8.41 -9.33
N ASN A 65 11.44 9.44 -8.69
CA ASN A 65 11.97 10.04 -7.48
C ASN A 65 10.93 9.97 -6.35
N PRO A 66 11.34 9.77 -5.08
CA PRO A 66 12.72 9.58 -4.64
C PRO A 66 13.28 8.24 -5.17
N GLY A 67 14.58 8.22 -5.48
CA GLY A 67 15.29 6.97 -5.70
C GLY A 67 15.54 6.24 -4.38
N PHE A 68 16.22 5.10 -4.46
CA PHE A 68 16.71 4.35 -3.30
C PHE A 68 18.23 4.35 -3.32
N ASN A 69 18.83 4.73 -2.19
CA ASN A 69 20.27 4.84 -2.04
C ASN A 69 20.73 4.09 -0.78
N ALA A 70 21.82 3.35 -0.88
CA ALA A 70 22.52 2.78 0.27
C ALA A 70 24.00 3.12 0.20
N LEU A 71 24.50 3.72 1.28
CA LEU A 71 25.91 4.04 1.46
C LEU A 71 26.72 2.78 1.75
N SER A 72 27.93 2.73 1.20
CA SER A 72 28.91 1.69 1.48
C SER A 72 29.57 1.85 2.86
N SER A 73 30.23 0.80 3.34
CA SER A 73 30.93 0.81 4.64
C SER A 73 32.08 1.81 4.71
N ALA A 74 32.60 2.25 3.56
CA ALA A 74 33.66 3.25 3.47
C ALA A 74 33.12 4.69 3.35
N SER A 75 31.81 4.89 3.38
CA SER A 75 31.21 6.22 3.20
C SER A 75 31.55 7.14 4.38
N PRO A 76 32.10 8.34 4.14
CA PRO A 76 32.41 9.29 5.20
C PRO A 76 31.15 9.92 5.83
N ILE A 77 29.98 9.73 5.22
CA ILE A 77 28.69 10.30 5.62
C ILE A 77 27.70 9.23 6.09
N LEU A 78 28.19 8.04 6.43
CA LEU A 78 27.37 6.98 7.00
C LEU A 78 26.73 7.46 8.32
N PRO A 79 25.39 7.42 8.48
CA PRO A 79 24.77 7.90 9.70
C PRO A 79 25.27 7.16 10.95
N PRO A 80 25.51 7.88 12.07
CA PRO A 80 26.01 7.27 13.31
C PRO A 80 25.15 6.08 13.77
N GLY A 81 25.82 4.99 14.16
CA GLY A 81 25.16 3.77 14.63
C GLY A 81 24.67 2.85 13.51
N THR A 82 24.58 3.32 12.27
CA THR A 82 24.21 2.48 11.13
C THR A 82 25.42 1.72 10.56
N SER A 83 25.15 0.68 9.78
CA SER A 83 26.12 -0.05 8.98
C SER A 83 25.62 -0.17 7.54
N ALA A 84 26.56 -0.28 6.61
CA ALA A 84 26.23 -0.56 5.21
C ALA A 84 25.46 -1.87 5.06
N LEU A 85 24.64 -1.98 4.03
CA LEU A 85 23.86 -3.19 3.76
C LEU A 85 24.77 -4.39 3.43
N PRO A 86 24.30 -5.64 3.64
CA PRO A 86 24.92 -6.83 3.07
C PRO A 86 25.22 -6.66 1.57
N GLY A 87 26.40 -7.08 1.14
CA GLY A 87 26.80 -7.01 -0.26
C GLY A 87 26.20 -8.11 -1.11
N SER A 88 26.02 -7.86 -2.41
CA SER A 88 25.48 -8.84 -3.37
C SER A 88 24.14 -9.46 -2.94
N THR A 89 23.32 -8.68 -2.25
CA THR A 89 22.04 -9.12 -1.68
C THR A 89 20.91 -8.25 -2.22
N ASN A 90 19.75 -8.83 -2.49
CA ASN A 90 18.60 -8.09 -2.99
C ASN A 90 17.97 -7.23 -1.88
N LEU A 91 17.67 -5.98 -2.21
CA LEU A 91 16.72 -5.17 -1.46
C LEU A 91 15.36 -5.31 -2.15
N ASP A 92 14.40 -5.89 -1.46
CA ASP A 92 13.01 -6.03 -1.91
C ASP A 92 12.11 -5.05 -1.17
N TRP A 93 10.92 -4.84 -1.70
CA TRP A 93 9.89 -4.02 -1.07
C TRP A 93 8.54 -4.75 -1.07
N ASP A 94 7.64 -4.37 -0.15
CA ASP A 94 6.21 -4.71 -0.18
C ASP A 94 5.37 -3.46 0.08
N PHE A 95 4.13 -3.44 -0.42
CA PHE A 95 3.14 -2.45 -0.01
C PHE A 95 2.31 -2.98 1.15
N LEU A 96 2.10 -2.14 2.16
CA LEU A 96 1.27 -2.47 3.32
C LEU A 96 -0.07 -1.76 3.23
N SER A 97 -1.13 -2.39 3.73
CA SER A 97 -2.38 -1.68 4.01
C SER A 97 -2.23 -0.75 5.21
N MET A 98 -3.01 0.32 5.24
CA MET A 98 -3.01 1.33 6.29
C MET A 98 -4.44 1.61 6.74
N ARG A 99 -4.60 1.99 8.01
CA ARG A 99 -5.82 2.61 8.53
C ARG A 99 -5.90 4.07 8.07
N GLY A 100 -6.87 4.36 7.20
CA GLY A 100 -7.25 5.73 6.86
C GLY A 100 -8.40 6.23 7.73
N VAL A 101 -8.91 7.39 7.36
CA VAL A 101 -10.19 7.92 7.86
C VAL A 101 -11.29 6.96 7.46
N CYS A 102 -11.85 6.26 8.45
CA CYS A 102 -12.95 5.31 8.26
C CYS A 102 -12.71 4.24 7.19
N ALA A 103 -11.45 3.87 6.96
CA ALA A 103 -11.08 2.91 5.93
C ALA A 103 -9.85 2.11 6.36
N THR A 104 -9.68 0.92 5.79
CA THR A 104 -8.39 0.22 5.74
C THR A 104 -8.09 -0.02 4.27
N SER A 105 -6.95 0.47 3.79
CA SER A 105 -6.61 0.47 2.37
C SER A 105 -5.09 0.53 2.18
N ASN A 106 -4.57 -0.13 1.14
CA ASN A 106 -3.19 0.02 0.68
C ASN A 106 -2.97 1.29 -0.16
N LEU A 107 -4.03 1.96 -0.60
CA LEU A 107 -4.00 3.25 -1.29
C LEU A 107 -5.00 4.22 -0.64
N LEU A 108 -4.49 5.22 0.06
CA LEU A 108 -5.30 6.27 0.68
C LEU A 108 -5.28 7.55 -0.17
N TYR A 109 -6.34 8.33 -0.08
CA TYR A 109 -6.50 9.56 -0.85
C TYR A 109 -7.07 10.70 0.01
N TRP A 110 -6.59 11.91 -0.23
CA TRP A 110 -7.16 13.16 0.25
C TRP A 110 -7.28 14.13 -0.92
N ASP A 111 -8.46 14.71 -1.13
CA ASP A 111 -8.72 15.66 -2.23
C ASP A 111 -7.99 17.01 -2.07
N GLY A 112 -7.47 17.27 -0.88
CA GLY A 112 -6.80 18.52 -0.58
C GLY A 112 -7.72 19.63 -0.16
N ASP A 113 -9.00 19.37 0.14
CA ASP A 113 -9.93 20.38 0.64
C ASP A 113 -9.57 20.83 2.06
N GLY A 114 -9.92 22.06 2.40
CA GLY A 114 -9.58 22.70 3.68
C GLY A 114 -8.24 23.42 3.69
N ALA A 115 -7.87 24.00 4.84
CA ALA A 115 -6.74 24.94 4.96
C ALA A 115 -5.84 24.67 6.19
N THR A 116 -6.24 23.76 7.06
CA THR A 116 -5.58 23.45 8.34
C THR A 116 -5.22 21.98 8.43
N LEU A 117 -4.46 21.60 9.46
CA LEU A 117 -4.09 20.20 9.68
C LEU A 117 -5.31 19.33 10.03
N ASP A 118 -6.33 19.92 10.66
CA ASP A 118 -7.53 19.20 11.09
C ASP A 118 -8.44 18.87 9.89
N ASP A 119 -8.26 19.56 8.76
CA ASP A 119 -9.00 19.30 7.52
C ASP A 119 -8.40 18.15 6.68
N VAL A 120 -7.21 17.66 7.03
CA VAL A 120 -6.57 16.58 6.27
C VAL A 120 -7.24 15.26 6.57
N SER A 121 -7.78 14.61 5.53
CA SER A 121 -8.54 13.37 5.65
C SER A 121 -8.12 12.37 4.57
N PHE A 122 -7.20 11.47 4.91
CA PHE A 122 -6.78 10.39 4.02
C PHE A 122 -7.74 9.20 4.16
N GLY A 123 -8.72 9.13 3.25
CA GLY A 123 -9.72 8.08 3.16
C GLY A 123 -9.47 7.11 2.00
N ALA A 124 -10.52 6.42 1.56
CA ALA A 124 -10.46 5.52 0.40
C ALA A 124 -10.11 6.27 -0.90
N ALA A 125 -9.50 5.56 -1.85
CA ALA A 125 -9.25 6.08 -3.19
C ALA A 125 -10.57 6.49 -3.90
N PRO A 126 -10.53 7.43 -4.87
CA PRO A 126 -11.74 7.95 -5.52
C PRO A 126 -12.58 6.91 -6.28
N GLY A 127 -11.96 5.78 -6.67
CA GLY A 127 -12.63 4.68 -7.37
C GLY A 127 -11.87 3.36 -7.20
N ALA A 128 -12.56 2.26 -7.51
CA ALA A 128 -12.03 0.90 -7.35
C ALA A 128 -10.94 0.52 -8.40
N ASP A 129 -10.85 1.29 -9.48
CA ASP A 129 -9.91 1.05 -10.57
C ASP A 129 -8.56 1.77 -10.37
N TYR A 130 -8.45 2.61 -9.35
CA TYR A 130 -7.20 3.34 -9.06
C TYR A 130 -6.07 2.39 -8.68
N ARG A 131 -4.92 2.54 -9.34
CA ARG A 131 -3.70 1.79 -9.08
C ARG A 131 -2.51 2.73 -8.93
N LEU A 132 -1.65 2.46 -7.95
CA LEU A 132 -0.33 3.09 -7.88
C LEU A 132 0.74 2.00 -7.95
N TYR A 133 1.42 1.94 -9.09
CA TYR A 133 2.44 0.96 -9.41
C TYR A 133 3.81 1.39 -8.86
N LEU A 134 4.63 0.42 -8.48
CA LEU A 134 6.07 0.57 -8.37
C LEU A 134 6.78 -0.49 -9.23
N TYR A 135 7.59 -0.05 -10.17
CA TYR A 135 8.40 -0.91 -11.03
C TYR A 135 9.72 -1.25 -10.36
N GLY A 136 9.94 -2.53 -10.07
CA GLY A 136 11.21 -3.07 -9.63
C GLY A 136 12.18 -3.42 -10.76
N LYS A 137 13.24 -4.13 -10.39
CA LYS A 137 14.27 -4.66 -11.27
C LYS A 137 13.66 -5.53 -12.38
N ASN A 138 14.25 -5.47 -13.58
CA ASN A 138 13.80 -6.21 -14.77
C ASN A 138 12.33 -5.93 -15.16
N ASN A 139 11.82 -4.73 -14.87
CA ASN A 139 10.44 -4.30 -15.15
C ASN A 139 9.36 -5.17 -14.48
N GLN A 140 9.68 -5.88 -13.41
CA GLN A 140 8.66 -6.47 -12.55
C GLN A 140 7.92 -5.35 -11.82
N PHE A 141 6.62 -5.48 -11.58
CA PHE A 141 5.85 -4.43 -10.92
C PHE A 141 4.76 -5.04 -10.05
N ALA A 142 4.42 -4.31 -9.00
CA ALA A 142 3.23 -4.53 -8.18
C ALA A 142 2.55 -3.18 -7.96
N ALA A 143 1.26 -3.20 -7.63
CA ALA A 143 0.47 -1.99 -7.44
C ALA A 143 -0.42 -2.12 -6.21
N VAL A 144 -0.57 -1.00 -5.50
CA VAL A 144 -1.70 -0.83 -4.56
C VAL A 144 -2.97 -0.53 -5.35
N ASP A 145 -4.10 -0.93 -4.81
CA ASP A 145 -5.38 -0.99 -5.51
C ASP A 145 -6.59 -0.52 -4.68
N GLY A 146 -6.34 0.04 -3.51
CA GLY A 146 -7.39 0.45 -2.58
C GLY A 146 -7.90 -0.69 -1.68
N THR A 147 -7.38 -1.91 -1.81
CA THR A 147 -7.84 -3.04 -0.97
C THR A 147 -7.19 -3.02 0.41
N PRO A 148 -7.82 -3.60 1.45
CA PRO A 148 -7.26 -3.68 2.80
C PRO A 148 -6.15 -4.73 2.93
N THR A 149 -5.43 -5.06 1.86
CA THR A 149 -4.47 -6.16 1.83
C THR A 149 -3.05 -5.70 1.48
N MET A 150 -2.07 -6.38 2.08
CA MET A 150 -0.66 -6.25 1.74
C MET A 150 -0.43 -6.81 0.33
N VAL A 151 0.33 -6.08 -0.48
CA VAL A 151 0.72 -6.50 -1.83
C VAL A 151 2.22 -6.80 -1.84
N PRO A 152 2.64 -8.08 -2.03
CA PRO A 152 4.04 -8.42 -2.14
C PRO A 152 4.68 -7.71 -3.33
N GLY A 153 5.80 -7.05 -3.10
CA GLY A 153 6.52 -6.33 -4.14
C GLY A 153 7.64 -7.15 -4.76
N HIS A 154 8.59 -6.45 -5.36
CA HIS A 154 9.70 -7.03 -6.11
C HIS A 154 11.04 -6.45 -5.65
N THR A 155 12.13 -6.86 -6.29
CA THR A 155 13.45 -6.34 -6.00
C THR A 155 13.58 -4.90 -6.48
N ILE A 156 14.02 -4.00 -5.58
CA ILE A 156 14.51 -2.68 -5.93
C ILE A 156 15.81 -2.86 -6.70
N GLU A 157 16.89 -3.35 -6.08
CA GLU A 157 18.16 -3.64 -6.74
C GLU A 157 18.96 -4.65 -5.91
N THR A 158 20.02 -5.21 -6.49
CA THR A 158 21.02 -6.03 -5.80
C THR A 158 22.18 -5.12 -5.39
N THR A 159 22.53 -5.09 -4.10
CA THR A 159 23.67 -4.29 -3.62
C THR A 159 24.98 -4.71 -4.29
N GLY A 160 25.90 -3.76 -4.47
CA GLY A 160 27.29 -4.06 -4.77
C GLY A 160 27.94 -4.85 -3.64
N ALA A 161 29.12 -5.44 -3.88
CA ALA A 161 29.84 -6.25 -2.88
C ALA A 161 30.16 -5.49 -1.57
N ASN A 162 30.19 -4.15 -1.61
CA ASN A 162 30.43 -3.26 -0.48
C ASN A 162 29.13 -2.73 0.19
N GLY A 163 27.96 -3.26 -0.18
CA GLY A 163 26.67 -2.81 0.32
C GLY A 163 26.11 -1.55 -0.34
N PHE A 164 26.83 -0.96 -1.29
CA PHE A 164 26.36 0.22 -2.02
C PHE A 164 25.21 -0.11 -2.95
N MET A 165 24.28 0.83 -3.09
CA MET A 165 23.19 0.79 -4.07
C MET A 165 22.79 2.22 -4.39
N HIS A 166 22.47 2.51 -5.64
CA HIS A 166 21.76 3.73 -6.02
C HIS A 166 20.91 3.44 -7.25
N GLU A 167 19.59 3.47 -7.09
CA GLU A 167 18.67 3.08 -8.15
C GLU A 167 17.39 3.91 -8.12
N HIS A 168 16.91 4.28 -9.30
CA HIS A 168 15.66 5.01 -9.48
C HIS A 168 14.60 4.07 -10.07
N ARG A 169 13.53 3.85 -9.31
CA ARG A 169 12.41 2.99 -9.70
C ARG A 169 11.19 3.85 -9.97
N PHE A 170 10.46 3.55 -11.04
CA PHE A 170 9.30 4.33 -11.44
C PHE A 170 8.09 3.99 -10.58
N PHE A 171 7.43 5.02 -10.09
CA PHE A 171 6.06 4.99 -9.61
C PHE A 171 5.14 5.48 -10.71
N TYR A 172 3.95 4.92 -10.82
CA TYR A 172 2.94 5.35 -11.80
C TYR A 172 1.55 5.31 -11.18
N LEU A 173 0.81 6.41 -11.26
CA LEU A 173 -0.59 6.51 -10.83
C LEU A 173 -1.52 6.41 -12.04
N ASP A 174 -2.51 5.54 -11.93
CA ASP A 174 -3.47 5.16 -12.96
C ASP A 174 -4.87 5.11 -12.32
N ASP A 175 -5.89 5.64 -13.00
CA ASP A 175 -7.26 5.78 -12.48
C ASP A 175 -8.29 4.85 -13.13
N ASP A 176 -7.98 4.25 -14.29
CA ASP A 176 -8.93 3.46 -15.06
C ASP A 176 -8.39 2.12 -15.58
N THR A 177 -7.13 1.77 -15.26
CA THR A 177 -6.45 0.54 -15.69
C THR A 177 -6.32 0.40 -17.21
N ASP A 178 -6.59 1.47 -17.95
CA ASP A 178 -6.49 1.49 -19.39
C ASP A 178 -5.05 1.79 -19.84
N VAL A 179 -4.68 1.28 -21.03
CA VAL A 179 -3.31 1.45 -21.55
C VAL A 179 -3.08 2.81 -22.20
N ASN A 180 -4.11 3.64 -22.33
CA ASN A 180 -4.07 4.90 -23.06
C ASN A 180 -4.04 6.13 -22.16
N ASN A 181 -4.25 5.94 -20.85
CA ASN A 181 -4.39 6.98 -19.84
C ASN A 181 -5.40 8.03 -20.32
N GLY A 182 -6.56 7.55 -20.78
CA GLY A 182 -7.60 8.35 -21.43
C GLY A 182 -8.31 9.30 -20.46
N SER A 183 -8.28 8.97 -19.17
CA SER A 183 -8.69 9.85 -18.08
C SER A 183 -7.49 10.25 -17.20
N ALA A 184 -7.68 11.34 -16.44
CA ALA A 184 -6.66 11.88 -15.56
C ALA A 184 -7.08 11.57 -14.12
N PRO A 185 -6.17 11.02 -13.29
CA PRO A 185 -6.46 10.78 -11.88
C PRO A 185 -7.04 12.00 -11.18
N ALA A 186 -7.97 11.77 -10.26
CA ALA A 186 -8.57 12.85 -9.48
C ALA A 186 -7.49 13.66 -8.76
N GLU A 187 -7.58 14.99 -8.88
CA GLU A 187 -6.64 15.89 -8.24
C GLU A 187 -6.64 15.70 -6.72
N GLY A 188 -5.46 15.71 -6.10
CA GLY A 188 -5.30 15.53 -4.66
C GLY A 188 -3.97 14.90 -4.28
N TYR A 189 -3.99 14.17 -3.17
CA TYR A 189 -2.84 13.52 -2.57
C TYR A 189 -3.12 12.04 -2.37
N TYR A 190 -2.19 11.19 -2.81
CA TYR A 190 -2.26 9.75 -2.70
C TYR A 190 -1.17 9.26 -1.74
N LEU A 191 -1.55 8.45 -0.77
CA LEU A 191 -0.67 7.94 0.27
C LEU A 191 -0.56 6.42 0.15
N ILE A 192 0.68 5.93 0.16
CA ILE A 192 1.02 4.51 0.21
C ILE A 192 1.94 4.24 1.40
N SER A 193 1.88 3.02 1.94
CA SER A 193 2.87 2.53 2.89
C SER A 193 3.67 1.39 2.28
N MET A 194 4.96 1.41 2.59
CA MET A 194 5.94 0.44 2.11
C MET A 194 6.74 -0.13 3.27
N GLN A 195 7.27 -1.34 3.06
CA GLN A 195 8.27 -1.94 3.92
C GLN A 195 9.39 -2.52 3.05
N LEU A 196 10.64 -2.35 3.49
CA LEU A 196 11.79 -2.94 2.83
C LEU A 196 12.16 -4.27 3.48
N ARG A 197 12.59 -5.23 2.65
CA ARG A 197 13.09 -6.54 3.07
C ARG A 197 14.44 -6.82 2.43
N MET A 198 15.28 -7.54 3.16
CA MET A 198 16.56 -8.02 2.69
C MET A 198 16.91 -9.30 3.44
N GLU A 199 17.46 -10.29 2.74
CA GLU A 199 17.89 -11.54 3.36
C GLU A 199 18.91 -11.27 4.48
N GLY A 200 18.68 -11.89 5.64
CA GLY A 200 19.56 -11.76 6.81
C GLY A 200 19.33 -10.51 7.67
N LEU A 201 18.36 -9.65 7.34
CA LEU A 201 17.98 -8.49 8.15
C LEU A 201 16.49 -8.53 8.51
N GLU A 202 16.16 -7.93 9.65
CA GLU A 202 14.76 -7.61 9.96
C GLU A 202 14.24 -6.55 8.97
N ALA A 203 12.99 -6.72 8.55
CA ALA A 203 12.32 -5.78 7.66
C ALA A 203 12.23 -4.38 8.29
N SER A 204 12.21 -3.36 7.44
CA SER A 204 12.13 -1.99 7.93
C SER A 204 10.83 -1.75 8.68
N ASP A 205 10.81 -0.74 9.55
CA ASP A 205 9.52 -0.20 9.96
C ASP A 205 8.79 0.33 8.71
N PRO A 206 7.44 0.33 8.70
CA PRO A 206 6.68 0.90 7.61
C PRO A 206 7.09 2.35 7.36
N PHE A 207 7.22 2.74 6.11
CA PHE A 207 7.41 4.12 5.72
C PHE A 207 6.38 4.50 4.67
N TYR A 208 6.27 5.79 4.40
CA TYR A 208 5.13 6.38 3.72
C TYR A 208 5.60 7.30 2.61
N VAL A 209 4.92 7.24 1.48
CA VAL A 209 5.15 8.17 0.37
C VAL A 209 3.83 8.84 0.03
N ILE A 210 3.84 10.17 0.06
CA ILE A 210 2.71 11.00 -0.34
C ILE A 210 3.00 11.59 -1.71
N TRP A 211 2.12 11.27 -2.65
CA TRP A 211 2.16 11.76 -4.01
C TRP A 211 1.11 12.85 -4.21
N SER A 212 1.51 14.04 -4.67
CA SER A 212 0.54 15.04 -5.11
C SER A 212 0.34 14.93 -6.62
N THR A 213 -0.88 15.05 -7.11
CA THR A 213 -1.15 15.19 -8.54
C THR A 213 -0.60 16.52 -9.08
N PRO A 214 -0.42 16.66 -10.41
CA PRO A 214 0.18 17.86 -11.00
C PRO A 214 -0.53 19.17 -10.68
N GLY A 215 -1.85 19.16 -10.50
CA GLY A 215 -2.65 20.33 -10.14
C GLY A 215 -2.76 20.58 -8.63
N ALA A 216 -2.34 19.64 -7.79
CA ALA A 216 -2.42 19.77 -6.34
C ALA A 216 -1.34 20.72 -5.78
N SER A 217 -1.65 21.36 -4.65
CA SER A 217 -0.77 22.34 -4.02
C SER A 217 0.41 21.69 -3.33
N VAL A 218 1.62 21.91 -3.86
CA VAL A 218 2.87 21.51 -3.18
C VAL A 218 2.99 22.15 -1.78
N VAL A 219 2.40 23.33 -1.56
CA VAL A 219 2.38 23.95 -0.23
C VAL A 219 1.57 23.12 0.75
N LYS A 220 0.37 22.63 0.35
CA LYS A 220 -0.45 21.76 1.20
C LYS A 220 0.19 20.37 1.37
N LEU A 221 0.87 19.83 0.35
CA LEU A 221 1.67 18.60 0.48
C LEU A 221 2.66 18.71 1.65
N GLU A 222 3.42 19.80 1.67
CA GLU A 222 4.55 19.99 2.59
C GLU A 222 4.14 20.49 3.98
N GLN A 223 3.09 21.31 4.07
CA GLN A 223 2.63 21.97 5.30
C GLN A 223 1.46 21.26 5.98
N LEU A 224 0.65 20.49 5.25
CA LEU A 224 -0.54 19.81 5.78
C LEU A 224 -0.40 18.29 5.71
N ALA A 225 -0.30 17.72 4.50
CA ALA A 225 -0.30 16.27 4.31
C ALA A 225 0.87 15.59 5.03
N ARG A 226 2.11 16.06 4.80
CA ARG A 226 3.30 15.45 5.43
C ARG A 226 3.28 15.54 6.96
N PRO A 227 3.03 16.69 7.62
CA PRO A 227 2.94 16.74 9.08
C PRO A 227 1.81 15.88 9.63
N TRP A 228 0.66 15.82 8.96
CA TRP A 228 -0.47 14.98 9.36
C TRP A 228 -0.10 13.49 9.36
N VAL A 229 0.54 13.01 8.29
CA VAL A 229 1.02 11.62 8.18
C VAL A 229 2.12 11.34 9.21
N ASN A 230 3.06 12.26 9.41
CA ASN A 230 4.11 12.13 10.42
C ASN A 230 3.54 11.96 11.84
N ALA A 231 2.48 12.69 12.18
CA ALA A 231 1.84 12.58 13.49
C ALA A 231 1.09 11.25 13.71
N ARG A 232 0.90 10.46 12.65
CA ARG A 232 0.04 9.25 12.65
C ARG A 232 0.77 7.99 12.21
N VAL A 233 2.09 8.02 12.07
CA VAL A 233 2.90 6.88 11.60
C VAL A 233 2.71 5.59 12.41
N ASP A 234 2.31 5.69 13.68
CA ASP A 234 2.05 4.57 14.58
C ASP A 234 0.58 4.12 14.55
N LEU A 235 -0.33 4.96 14.05
CA LEU A 235 -1.76 4.65 13.96
C LEU A 235 -2.12 3.88 12.68
N PHE A 236 -1.39 4.09 11.58
CA PHE A 236 -1.68 3.44 10.29
C PHE A 236 -1.65 1.90 10.34
N HIS A 237 -0.86 1.32 11.25
CA HIS A 237 -0.73 -0.14 11.41
C HIS A 237 -1.27 -0.62 12.76
N SER A 238 -2.18 0.15 13.37
CA SER A 238 -2.90 -0.28 14.56
C SER A 238 -3.83 -1.46 14.23
N THR A 239 -3.99 -2.38 15.19
CA THR A 239 -4.87 -3.55 15.05
C THR A 239 -6.35 -3.23 15.30
N THR A 240 -6.67 -2.03 15.79
CA THR A 240 -8.05 -1.59 16.04
C THR A 240 -8.77 -1.30 14.73
N LEU A 241 -9.93 -1.93 14.54
CA LEU A 241 -10.74 -1.77 13.32
C LEU A 241 -11.31 -0.34 13.24
N PRO A 242 -11.50 0.23 12.03
CA PRO A 242 -12.28 1.46 11.89
C PRO A 242 -13.69 1.27 12.46
N GLY A 243 -14.12 2.16 13.36
CA GLY A 243 -15.42 2.07 14.04
C GLY A 243 -15.47 1.19 15.29
N ASP A 244 -14.38 0.49 15.65
CA ASP A 244 -14.21 -0.23 16.92
C ASP A 244 -13.74 0.77 17.99
N TYR A 245 -14.71 1.42 18.62
CA TYR A 245 -14.52 2.53 19.56
C TYR A 245 -14.32 2.05 21.00
N ASN A 246 -14.70 0.81 21.31
CA ASN A 246 -14.38 0.20 22.60
C ASN A 246 -13.07 -0.62 22.57
N ALA A 247 -12.46 -0.78 21.38
CA ALA A 247 -11.23 -1.51 21.11
C ALA A 247 -11.29 -3.01 21.50
N ASP A 248 -12.45 -3.65 21.36
CA ASP A 248 -12.65 -5.07 21.65
C ASP A 248 -12.38 -6.00 20.45
N GLY A 249 -12.07 -5.42 19.29
CA GLY A 249 -11.78 -6.12 18.05
C GLY A 249 -13.01 -6.43 17.19
N SER A 250 -14.18 -5.92 17.57
CA SER A 250 -15.44 -6.01 16.81
C SER A 250 -16.00 -4.61 16.53
N VAL A 251 -16.79 -4.47 15.48
CA VAL A 251 -17.55 -3.24 15.23
C VAL A 251 -19.03 -3.55 15.36
N ASP A 252 -19.60 -3.26 16.52
CA ASP A 252 -20.95 -3.67 16.89
C ASP A 252 -21.73 -2.59 17.67
N ALA A 253 -22.83 -3.00 18.31
CA ALA A 253 -23.71 -2.05 19.02
C ALA A 253 -23.07 -1.47 20.29
N ALA A 254 -22.02 -2.06 20.83
CA ALA A 254 -21.26 -1.51 21.94
C ALA A 254 -20.49 -0.26 21.51
N ASP A 255 -19.91 -0.24 20.31
CA ASP A 255 -19.21 0.93 19.78
C ASP A 255 -20.14 2.11 19.57
N TYR A 256 -21.38 1.84 19.13
CA TYR A 256 -22.42 2.87 19.04
C TYR A 256 -22.65 3.58 20.37
N THR A 257 -22.58 2.85 21.49
CA THR A 257 -22.78 3.44 22.82
C THR A 257 -21.61 4.36 23.18
N VAL A 258 -20.37 4.01 22.82
CA VAL A 258 -19.20 4.88 22.99
C VAL A 258 -19.38 6.17 22.18
N TRP A 259 -19.77 6.07 20.90
CA TRP A 259 -20.06 7.24 20.06
C TRP A 259 -21.20 8.09 20.62
N ARG A 260 -22.25 7.46 21.17
CA ARG A 260 -23.38 8.18 21.76
C ARG A 260 -23.03 8.92 23.03
N ASP A 261 -22.24 8.32 23.90
CA ASP A 261 -21.81 8.90 25.16
C ASP A 261 -20.80 10.04 24.96
N THR A 262 -20.06 10.02 23.85
CA THR A 262 -19.03 11.02 23.50
C THR A 262 -19.48 12.05 22.45
N LEU A 263 -20.71 11.98 21.91
CA LEU A 263 -21.16 12.89 20.86
C LEU A 263 -20.97 14.37 21.21
N GLY A 264 -20.31 15.11 20.32
CA GLY A 264 -19.98 16.53 20.43
C GLY A 264 -18.77 16.82 21.30
N SER A 265 -18.10 15.78 21.82
CA SER A 265 -16.88 15.91 22.60
C SER A 265 -15.69 16.29 21.72
N THR A 266 -14.89 17.22 22.23
CA THR A 266 -13.55 17.58 21.69
C THR A 266 -12.43 17.22 22.66
N ALA A 267 -12.74 16.44 23.71
CA ALA A 267 -11.81 16.10 24.78
C ALA A 267 -11.74 14.58 25.02
N ASP A 268 -12.90 13.93 25.12
CA ASP A 268 -13.03 12.49 24.99
C ASP A 268 -13.23 12.14 23.52
N LEU A 269 -12.16 11.65 22.88
CA LEU A 269 -12.09 11.31 21.46
C LEU A 269 -12.11 9.79 21.25
N ALA A 270 -12.66 9.02 22.20
CA ALA A 270 -12.72 7.57 22.09
C ALA A 270 -13.45 7.10 20.83
N ALA A 271 -14.41 7.88 20.35
CA ALA A 271 -15.15 7.62 19.12
C ALA A 271 -14.80 8.53 17.93
N ASP A 272 -13.66 9.23 17.98
CA ASP A 272 -13.14 10.04 16.86
C ASP A 272 -12.46 9.11 15.83
N GLY A 273 -13.27 8.51 14.96
CA GLY A 273 -12.88 7.56 13.93
C GLY A 273 -12.37 8.22 12.65
N ASP A 274 -12.73 9.48 12.41
CA ASP A 274 -12.23 10.26 11.27
C ASP A 274 -11.02 11.15 11.61
N PHE A 275 -10.64 11.22 12.88
CA PHE A 275 -9.48 11.93 13.42
C PHE A 275 -9.52 13.44 13.22
N ASN A 276 -10.71 14.03 13.19
CA ASN A 276 -10.95 15.47 13.05
C ASN A 276 -10.97 16.23 14.40
N LEU A 277 -10.73 15.52 15.51
CA LEU A 277 -10.71 16.04 16.89
C LEU A 277 -12.09 16.45 17.44
N VAL A 278 -13.19 15.97 16.85
CA VAL A 278 -14.54 16.12 17.36
C VAL A 278 -15.38 14.87 17.08
N VAL A 279 -16.00 14.31 18.12
CA VAL A 279 -16.92 13.18 17.92
C VAL A 279 -18.24 13.68 17.33
N ASP A 280 -18.53 13.39 16.07
CA ASP A 280 -19.72 13.90 15.39
C ASP A 280 -20.40 12.89 14.43
N GLN A 281 -21.11 13.39 13.42
CA GLN A 281 -21.82 12.55 12.46
C GLN A 281 -20.87 11.75 11.56
N GLY A 282 -19.67 12.27 11.25
CA GLY A 282 -18.66 11.57 10.46
C GLY A 282 -18.24 10.26 11.12
N ASP A 283 -18.06 10.27 12.44
CA ASP A 283 -17.76 9.08 13.24
C ASP A 283 -18.88 8.05 13.25
N TYR A 284 -20.13 8.51 13.32
CA TYR A 284 -21.23 7.56 13.18
C TYR A 284 -21.25 6.89 11.82
N ASP A 285 -21.01 7.66 10.76
CA ASP A 285 -20.97 7.10 9.41
C ASP A 285 -19.78 6.14 9.25
N CYS A 286 -18.67 6.40 9.96
CA CYS A 286 -17.55 5.48 10.18
C CYS A 286 -18.03 4.13 10.74
N TRP A 287 -18.56 4.15 11.97
CA TRP A 287 -19.07 2.97 12.66
C TRP A 287 -20.11 2.23 11.81
N ARG A 288 -21.05 2.96 11.24
CA ARG A 288 -22.14 2.40 10.43
C ARG A 288 -21.62 1.65 9.20
N THR A 289 -20.56 2.14 8.58
CA THR A 289 -19.96 1.51 7.39
C THR A 289 -19.24 0.21 7.73
N HIS A 290 -18.70 0.10 8.95
CA HIS A 290 -17.96 -1.08 9.41
C HIS A 290 -18.77 -2.02 10.30
N TYR A 291 -20.02 -1.66 10.64
CA TYR A 291 -20.88 -2.45 11.52
C TYR A 291 -21.08 -3.88 11.01
N GLY A 292 -20.77 -4.83 11.89
CA GLY A 292 -20.90 -6.26 11.62
C GLY A 292 -19.56 -6.99 11.70
N PRO A 293 -19.55 -8.29 11.42
CA PRO A 293 -18.32 -9.06 11.41
C PRO A 293 -17.38 -8.53 10.32
N PRO A 294 -16.06 -8.44 10.58
CA PRO A 294 -15.11 -8.09 9.54
C PRO A 294 -15.26 -9.07 8.37
N PRO A 295 -15.13 -8.62 7.12
CA PRO A 295 -15.13 -9.53 5.98
C PRO A 295 -14.04 -10.56 6.25
N THR A 296 -14.43 -11.82 6.45
CA THR A 296 -13.47 -12.91 6.62
C THR A 296 -12.57 -12.88 5.40
N ALA A 297 -11.29 -12.55 5.59
CA ALA A 297 -10.28 -12.83 4.59
C ALA A 297 -10.42 -14.33 4.29
N ALA A 298 -10.94 -14.66 3.11
CA ALA A 298 -10.95 -16.02 2.65
C ALA A 298 -9.48 -16.40 2.52
N ILE A 299 -8.92 -17.04 3.55
CA ILE A 299 -7.66 -17.74 3.43
C ILE A 299 -7.97 -18.85 2.43
N GLY A 300 -7.71 -18.58 1.15
CA GLY A 300 -7.69 -19.55 0.09
C GLY A 300 -6.56 -20.51 0.36
N VAL A 301 -6.74 -21.40 1.35
CA VAL A 301 -5.97 -22.63 1.41
C VAL A 301 -6.43 -23.41 0.19
N SER A 302 -5.66 -23.27 -0.90
CA SER A 302 -5.63 -24.23 -1.99
C SER A 302 -5.21 -25.57 -1.40
N ALA A 303 -6.14 -26.26 -0.74
CA ALA A 303 -6.00 -27.69 -0.51
C ALA A 303 -5.96 -28.33 -1.91
N PRO A 304 -4.94 -29.15 -2.25
CA PRO A 304 -4.96 -29.88 -3.50
C PRO A 304 -6.25 -30.70 -3.51
N VAL A 305 -7.18 -30.33 -4.40
CA VAL A 305 -8.39 -31.11 -4.66
C VAL A 305 -7.89 -32.45 -5.19
N PRO A 306 -8.14 -33.58 -4.51
CA PRO A 306 -7.86 -34.88 -5.08
C PRO A 306 -8.68 -34.98 -6.36
N GLU A 307 -8.03 -35.00 -7.53
CA GLU A 307 -8.75 -35.08 -8.80
C GLU A 307 -9.67 -36.31 -8.78
N PRO A 308 -11.00 -36.13 -8.98
CA PRO A 308 -11.89 -37.25 -9.10
C PRO A 308 -11.60 -37.99 -10.41
N GLY A 309 -10.95 -39.14 -10.33
CA GLY A 309 -11.14 -40.23 -11.29
C GLY A 309 -10.58 -40.07 -12.71
N ALA A 310 -9.67 -39.12 -13.01
CA ALA A 310 -9.02 -39.07 -14.33
C ALA A 310 -8.26 -40.38 -14.65
N ALA A 311 -7.65 -41.01 -13.64
CA ALA A 311 -7.03 -42.33 -13.77
C ALA A 311 -8.05 -43.46 -14.03
N LEU A 312 -9.28 -43.34 -13.52
CA LEU A 312 -10.34 -44.33 -13.72
C LEU A 312 -10.93 -44.23 -15.15
N LEU A 313 -11.05 -43.02 -15.68
CA LEU A 313 -11.47 -42.78 -17.07
C LEU A 313 -10.41 -43.25 -18.08
N ALA A 314 -9.12 -43.04 -17.77
CA ALA A 314 -8.03 -43.56 -18.60
C ALA A 314 -7.95 -45.11 -18.58
N ALA A 315 -8.22 -45.73 -17.44
CA ALA A 315 -8.28 -47.19 -17.32
C ALA A 315 -9.48 -47.79 -18.07
N LEU A 316 -10.66 -47.15 -18.00
CA LEU A 316 -11.86 -47.60 -18.73
C LEU A 316 -11.73 -47.41 -20.25
N ALA A 317 -11.09 -46.34 -20.72
CA ALA A 317 -10.82 -46.13 -22.15
C ALA A 317 -9.86 -47.20 -22.73
N SER A 318 -8.92 -47.68 -21.93
CA SER A 318 -7.95 -48.70 -22.33
C SER A 318 -8.57 -50.10 -22.52
N CYS A 319 -9.69 -50.39 -21.83
CA CYS A 319 -10.39 -51.68 -21.96
C CYS A 319 -11.27 -51.78 -23.22
N ILE A 320 -11.71 -50.66 -23.81
CA ILE A 320 -12.57 -50.65 -25.00
C ILE A 320 -11.74 -50.81 -26.30
N ALA A 321 -10.47 -50.42 -26.30
CA ALA A 321 -9.61 -50.44 -27.49
C ALA A 321 -9.03 -51.82 -27.85
N LEU A 322 -9.24 -52.87 -27.04
CA LEU A 322 -8.68 -54.21 -27.26
C LEU A 322 -9.66 -55.26 -27.77
N ALA A 323 -10.89 -54.89 -28.17
CA ALA A 323 -11.80 -55.84 -28.83
C ALA A 323 -11.30 -56.14 -30.26
N PRO A 324 -10.89 -57.38 -30.58
CA PRO A 324 -10.42 -57.72 -31.92
C PRO A 324 -11.58 -57.68 -32.91
N THR A 325 -11.42 -56.94 -34.01
CA THR A 325 -12.33 -56.95 -35.15
C THR A 325 -12.34 -58.34 -35.79
N ALA A 326 -13.35 -59.15 -35.48
CA ALA A 326 -13.60 -60.42 -36.16
C ALA A 326 -14.14 -60.12 -37.56
N ALA A 327 -13.24 -60.22 -38.54
CA ALA A 327 -13.56 -60.22 -39.95
C ALA A 327 -14.31 -61.51 -40.34
N GLY A 328 -15.41 -61.33 -41.07
CA GLY A 328 -15.87 -62.23 -42.12
C GLY A 328 -16.70 -63.44 -41.71
N LEU A 329 -17.87 -63.59 -42.36
CA LEU A 329 -18.07 -64.65 -43.35
C LEU A 329 -19.38 -64.44 -44.13
N ARG A 330 -19.25 -64.58 -45.44
CA ARG A 330 -20.33 -64.62 -46.44
C ARG A 330 -21.15 -65.90 -46.27
N SER A 331 -22.46 -65.85 -46.52
CA SER A 331 -23.14 -66.94 -47.24
C SER A 331 -24.43 -66.47 -47.91
N ALA A 332 -24.77 -67.13 -49.00
CA ALA A 332 -25.70 -66.70 -50.03
C ALA A 332 -27.01 -67.51 -50.02
N ARG A 333 -27.98 -67.01 -50.82
CA ARG A 333 -29.03 -67.69 -51.61
C ARG A 333 -30.49 -67.70 -51.11
N ARG A 334 -31.30 -66.98 -51.93
CA ARG A 334 -32.44 -67.41 -52.79
C ARG A 334 -33.86 -67.60 -52.21
N GLY A 335 -34.79 -66.96 -52.91
CA GLY A 335 -36.21 -67.33 -53.12
C GLY A 335 -37.08 -66.07 -53.31
N ARG A 336 -37.26 -65.49 -54.52
CA ARG A 336 -38.24 -65.77 -55.60
C ARG A 336 -39.74 -65.80 -55.21
N PHE A 337 -40.54 -65.22 -56.12
CA PHE A 337 -42.01 -65.15 -56.30
C PHE A 337 -42.75 -63.96 -55.67
N PHE A 338 -43.84 -63.37 -56.21
CA PHE A 338 -44.35 -63.04 -57.57
C PHE A 338 -45.74 -62.37 -57.35
N TRP A 339 -46.11 -61.35 -58.16
CA TRP A 339 -47.48 -60.81 -58.41
C TRP A 339 -48.28 -60.18 -57.25
N GLY A 340 -49.15 -59.18 -57.44
CA GLY A 340 -49.69 -58.55 -58.64
C GLY A 340 -50.73 -57.48 -58.26
N ALA A 341 -51.03 -56.60 -59.20
CA ALA A 341 -51.94 -55.47 -59.09
C ALA A 341 -53.41 -55.87 -58.92
N ARG A 342 -54.18 -55.04 -58.19
CA ARG A 342 -55.38 -54.36 -58.69
C ARG A 342 -55.49 -53.00 -58.03
#